data_AF-A0A2M9QAR5-F1
#
_entry.id   AF-A0A2M9QAR5-F1
#
_cell.length_a   1.000
_cell.length_b   1.000
_cell.length_c   1.000
_cell.angle_alpha   90.00
_cell.angle_beta   90.00
_cell.angle_gamma   90.00
#
_symmetry.space_group_name_H-M   'P 1'
#
loop_
_entity.id
_entity.type
_entity.pdbx_description
1 polymer ?
#
loop_
_entity_poly.entity_id
_entity_poly.type
_entity_poly.pdbx_seq_one_letter_code
_entity_poly.pdbx_strand_id
1 'polypeptide(L)'
;MSYKWLEWAKKIQSISQTGLTFSKDVYDIERYEELRNLSAQIMREYTGLEMKKIKDLFTNETGYQTPKIDVRGAVFNNNKILLVKEKIDDRWSLPGGFCDIGLSPSENIVKEIKEEAGYDVVPTKLLALLDMNKHPHPPQAYHYYKLFFQCEIIGGQARNGLETKGVHFYHENNLPKLSLGRNTDTQIKMLFEFLRDPHKDTIFD
;
A
#
# COMPACT_ATOMS: atom_id res chain seq x y z
N MET A 1 16.05 -2.43 -13.06
CA MET A 1 15.64 -3.64 -13.81
C MET A 1 14.16 -3.52 -14.11
N SER A 2 13.75 -3.78 -15.36
CA SER A 2 12.33 -3.82 -15.73
C SER A 2 11.78 -5.21 -15.43
N TYR A 3 10.69 -5.30 -14.66
CA TYR A 3 10.05 -6.57 -14.28
C TYR A 3 8.84 -6.86 -15.17
N LYS A 4 8.99 -6.75 -16.49
CA LYS A 4 7.88 -6.92 -17.45
C LYS A 4 7.12 -8.22 -17.28
N TRP A 5 7.81 -9.30 -16.91
CA TRP A 5 7.18 -10.60 -16.64
C TRP A 5 6.13 -10.51 -15.51
N LEU A 6 6.39 -9.70 -14.47
CA LEU A 6 5.49 -9.52 -13.33
C LEU A 6 4.28 -8.67 -13.73
N GLU A 7 4.51 -7.61 -14.52
CA GLU A 7 3.43 -6.81 -15.10
C GLU A 7 2.51 -7.65 -15.98
N TRP A 8 3.07 -8.50 -16.84
CA TRP A 8 2.30 -9.42 -17.68
C TRP A 8 1.55 -10.47 -16.87
N ALA A 9 2.19 -11.08 -15.87
CA ALA A 9 1.54 -12.05 -14.99
C ALA A 9 0.33 -11.43 -14.29
N LYS A 10 0.48 -10.24 -13.69
CA LYS A 10 -0.62 -9.50 -13.06
C LYS A 10 -1.75 -9.19 -14.05
N LYS A 11 -1.41 -8.73 -15.27
CA LYS A 11 -2.41 -8.38 -16.29
C LYS A 11 -3.18 -9.60 -16.78
N ILE A 12 -2.50 -10.72 -17.03
CA ILE A 12 -3.15 -11.99 -17.43
C ILE A 12 -4.06 -12.48 -16.30
N GLN A 13 -3.60 -12.43 -15.04
CA GLN A 13 -4.39 -12.85 -13.90
C GLN A 13 -5.65 -11.99 -13.71
N SER A 14 -5.54 -10.67 -13.84
CA SER A 14 -6.68 -9.74 -13.75
C SER A 14 -7.71 -9.95 -14.87
N ILE A 15 -7.26 -10.12 -16.11
CA ILE A 15 -8.15 -10.38 -17.26
C ILE A 15 -8.86 -11.73 -17.11
N SER A 16 -8.12 -12.78 -16.77
CA SER A 16 -8.70 -14.11 -16.56
C SER A 16 -9.69 -14.14 -15.40
N GLN A 17 -9.37 -13.50 -14.28
CA GLN A 17 -10.27 -13.42 -13.12
C GLN A 17 -11.57 -12.65 -13.43
N THR A 18 -11.47 -11.59 -14.24
CA THR A 18 -12.65 -10.87 -14.78
C THR A 18 -13.51 -11.79 -15.64
N GLY A 19 -12.89 -12.53 -16.56
CA GLY A 19 -13.57 -13.50 -17.42
C GLY A 19 -14.30 -14.58 -16.63
N LEU A 20 -13.65 -15.17 -15.63
CA LEU A 20 -14.25 -16.17 -14.73
C LEU A 20 -15.42 -15.62 -13.90
N THR A 21 -15.43 -14.32 -13.66
CA THR A 21 -16.50 -13.68 -12.86
C THR A 21 -17.76 -13.43 -13.67
N PHE A 22 -17.61 -12.98 -14.92
CA PHE A 22 -18.76 -12.50 -15.70
C PHE A 22 -19.17 -13.42 -16.85
N SER A 23 -18.29 -14.30 -17.31
CA SER A 23 -18.64 -15.23 -18.38
C SER A 23 -19.67 -16.26 -17.90
N LYS A 24 -20.60 -16.59 -18.81
CA LYS A 24 -21.57 -17.67 -18.63
C LYS A 24 -21.34 -18.83 -19.61
N ASP A 25 -20.41 -18.67 -20.55
CA ASP A 25 -20.08 -19.69 -21.55
C ASP A 25 -19.03 -20.65 -20.98
N VAL A 26 -19.31 -21.95 -21.05
CA VAL A 26 -18.46 -23.00 -20.43
C VAL A 26 -17.08 -23.11 -21.10
N TYR A 27 -16.98 -22.83 -22.40
CA TYR A 27 -15.71 -22.88 -23.12
C TYR A 27 -14.84 -21.66 -22.81
N ASP A 28 -15.47 -20.49 -22.65
CA ASP A 28 -14.74 -19.29 -22.22
C ASP A 28 -14.26 -19.42 -20.77
N ILE A 29 -15.06 -20.01 -19.88
CA ILE A 29 -14.64 -20.29 -18.50
C ILE A 29 -13.38 -21.17 -18.49
N GLU A 30 -13.36 -22.26 -19.25
CA GLU A 30 -12.18 -23.14 -19.36
C GLU A 30 -10.93 -22.38 -19.84
N ARG A 31 -11.08 -21.53 -20.88
CA ARG A 31 -9.99 -20.68 -21.39
C ARG A 31 -9.48 -19.70 -20.32
N TYR A 32 -10.37 -19.11 -19.53
CA TYR A 32 -9.96 -18.20 -18.47
C TYR A 32 -9.27 -18.93 -17.31
N GLU A 33 -9.67 -20.17 -16.99
CA GLU A 33 -8.94 -20.99 -16.02
C GLU A 33 -7.52 -21.32 -16.50
N GLU A 34 -7.35 -21.62 -17.78
CA GLU A 34 -6.04 -21.86 -18.40
C GLU A 34 -5.14 -20.61 -18.32
N LEU A 35 -5.67 -19.43 -18.69
CA LEU A 35 -4.94 -18.16 -18.57
C LEU A 35 -4.56 -17.85 -17.12
N ARG A 36 -5.47 -18.09 -16.16
CA ARG A 36 -5.19 -17.91 -14.73
C ARG A 36 -4.06 -18.84 -14.28
N ASN A 37 -4.10 -20.10 -14.67
CA ASN A 37 -3.04 -21.07 -14.38
C ASN A 37 -1.69 -20.68 -15.01
N LEU A 38 -1.68 -20.18 -16.25
CA LEU A 38 -0.48 -19.69 -16.92
C LEU A 38 0.16 -18.52 -16.14
N SER A 39 -0.65 -17.58 -15.66
CA SER A 39 -0.16 -16.47 -14.85
C SER A 39 0.51 -16.94 -13.54
N ALA A 40 -0.06 -17.96 -12.88
CA ALA A 40 0.52 -18.57 -11.69
C ALA A 40 1.82 -19.33 -12.00
N GLN A 41 1.92 -19.97 -13.17
CA GLN A 41 3.16 -20.61 -13.63
C GLN A 41 4.28 -19.60 -13.87
N ILE A 42 3.97 -18.44 -14.47
CA ILE A 42 4.94 -17.35 -14.62
C ILE A 42 5.45 -16.90 -13.23
N MET A 43 4.55 -16.69 -12.27
CA MET A 43 4.95 -16.35 -10.91
C MET A 43 5.86 -17.41 -10.29
N ARG A 44 5.55 -18.71 -10.48
CA ARG A 44 6.36 -19.81 -9.97
C ARG A 44 7.76 -19.81 -10.54
N GLU A 45 7.87 -19.67 -11.85
CA GLU A 45 9.14 -19.71 -12.57
C GLU A 45 10.09 -18.61 -12.10
N TYR A 46 9.59 -17.38 -11.96
CA TYR A 46 10.42 -16.21 -11.66
C TYR A 46 10.59 -15.94 -10.16
N THR A 47 9.80 -16.55 -9.27
CA THR A 47 9.92 -16.37 -7.81
C THR A 47 10.46 -17.60 -7.07
N GLY A 48 10.40 -18.79 -7.68
CA GLY A 48 10.76 -20.06 -7.04
C GLY A 48 9.82 -20.50 -5.91
N LEU A 49 8.70 -19.81 -5.71
CA LEU A 49 7.72 -20.15 -4.67
C LEU A 49 6.90 -21.39 -5.06
N GLU A 50 6.43 -22.14 -4.06
CA GLU A 50 5.54 -23.28 -4.30
C GLU A 50 4.22 -22.84 -4.95
N MET A 51 3.71 -23.67 -5.87
CA MET A 51 2.46 -23.37 -6.58
C MET A 51 1.28 -23.16 -5.63
N LYS A 52 1.23 -23.88 -4.51
CA LYS A 52 0.19 -23.69 -3.49
C LYS A 52 0.21 -22.27 -2.93
N LYS A 53 1.39 -21.79 -2.50
CA LYS A 53 1.58 -20.43 -1.97
C LYS A 53 1.25 -19.35 -2.99
N ILE A 54 1.55 -19.59 -4.27
CA ILE A 54 1.17 -18.67 -5.35
C ILE A 54 -0.35 -18.64 -5.51
N LYS A 55 -1.01 -19.79 -5.53
CA LYS A 55 -2.47 -19.83 -5.66
C LYS A 55 -3.16 -19.09 -4.51
N ASP A 56 -2.68 -19.31 -3.28
CA ASP A 56 -3.25 -18.71 -2.06
C ASP A 56 -3.07 -17.18 -2.01
N LEU A 57 -1.98 -16.64 -2.59
CA LEU A 57 -1.68 -15.21 -2.55
C LEU A 57 -2.07 -14.46 -3.83
N PHE A 58 -1.94 -15.09 -5.00
CA PHE A 58 -2.03 -14.40 -6.28
C PHE A 58 -3.33 -14.68 -7.04
N THR A 59 -3.92 -15.87 -6.89
CA THR A 59 -5.11 -16.27 -7.65
C THR A 59 -6.31 -16.62 -6.75
N ASN A 60 -6.35 -16.08 -5.53
CA ASN A 60 -7.35 -16.44 -4.52
C ASN A 60 -8.57 -15.48 -4.51
N GLU A 61 -8.51 -14.38 -5.25
CA GLU A 61 -9.65 -13.46 -5.35
C GLU A 61 -10.77 -14.05 -6.20
N THR A 62 -12.01 -13.76 -5.81
CA THR A 62 -13.22 -14.00 -6.60
C THR A 62 -13.82 -12.65 -6.98
N GLY A 63 -14.50 -12.57 -8.12
CA GLY A 63 -15.00 -11.29 -8.63
C GLY A 63 -13.99 -10.55 -9.52
N TYR A 64 -14.29 -9.29 -9.84
CA TYR A 64 -13.38 -8.43 -10.61
C TYR A 64 -12.21 -7.99 -9.74
N GLN A 65 -10.99 -8.21 -10.22
CA GLN A 65 -9.80 -7.80 -9.51
C GLN A 65 -9.52 -6.31 -9.73
N THR A 66 -9.40 -5.57 -8.64
CA THR A 66 -9.01 -4.16 -8.64
C THR A 66 -7.63 -3.98 -7.98
N PRO A 67 -6.95 -2.85 -8.21
CA PRO A 67 -5.89 -2.42 -7.30
C PRO A 67 -6.42 -2.37 -5.86
N LYS A 68 -5.59 -2.80 -4.92
CA LYS A 68 -5.88 -2.72 -3.48
C LYS A 68 -5.65 -1.28 -3.01
N ILE A 69 -6.31 -0.90 -1.91
CA ILE A 69 -6.15 0.42 -1.31
C ILE A 69 -5.22 0.32 -0.09
N ASP A 70 -4.19 1.17 -0.07
CA ASP A 70 -3.26 1.36 1.05
C ASP A 70 -3.37 2.83 1.52
N VAL A 71 -3.51 3.04 2.82
CA VAL A 71 -3.59 4.38 3.43
C VAL A 71 -2.33 4.68 4.22
N ARG A 72 -1.89 5.94 4.18
CA ARG A 72 -0.68 6.41 4.87
C ARG A 72 -0.94 7.74 5.57
N GLY A 73 -0.49 7.84 6.81
CA GLY A 73 -0.75 8.97 7.70
C GLY A 73 0.43 9.93 7.76
N ALA A 74 0.22 11.16 7.29
CA ALA A 74 1.15 12.27 7.46
C ALA A 74 0.77 13.06 8.72
N VAL A 75 1.40 12.74 9.84
CA VAL A 75 1.25 13.48 11.10
C VAL A 75 2.50 14.33 11.32
N PHE A 76 2.34 15.64 11.40
CA PHE A 76 3.44 16.57 11.62
C PHE A 76 3.46 17.12 13.04
N ASN A 77 4.66 17.27 13.60
CA ASN A 77 4.89 17.97 14.87
C ASN A 77 6.26 18.66 14.81
N ASN A 78 6.32 19.97 15.06
CA ASN A 78 7.56 20.76 15.06
C ASN A 78 8.45 20.52 13.81
N ASN A 79 7.86 20.64 12.61
CA ASN A 79 8.53 20.39 11.31
C ASN A 79 9.15 18.99 11.17
N LYS A 80 8.59 18.00 11.86
CA LYS A 80 8.97 16.60 11.75
C LYS A 80 7.75 15.76 11.45
N ILE A 81 7.93 14.68 10.69
CA ILE A 81 6.88 13.74 10.33
C ILE A 81 6.96 12.49 11.22
N LEU A 82 5.81 11.99 11.65
CA LEU A 82 5.69 10.75 12.40
C LEU A 82 6.04 9.57 11.49
N LEU A 83 6.97 8.73 11.95
CA LEU A 83 7.25 7.43 11.37
C LEU A 83 7.17 6.36 12.45
N VAL A 84 6.84 5.14 12.03
CA VAL A 84 6.86 3.94 12.85
C VAL A 84 7.92 2.97 12.34
N LYS A 85 8.54 2.20 13.25
CA LYS A 85 9.56 1.20 12.91
C LYS A 85 8.93 -0.17 12.85
N GLU A 86 8.93 -0.76 11.67
CA GLU A 86 8.36 -2.08 11.38
C GLU A 86 9.20 -3.19 12.03
N LYS A 87 8.54 -4.20 12.61
CA LYS A 87 9.25 -5.37 13.16
C LYS A 87 9.88 -6.23 12.06
N ILE A 88 9.21 -6.33 10.91
CA ILE A 88 9.53 -7.29 9.84
C ILE A 88 10.85 -6.98 9.11
N ASP A 89 11.16 -5.71 8.86
CA ASP A 89 12.33 -5.30 8.06
C ASP A 89 13.26 -4.32 8.79
N ASP A 90 12.97 -3.98 10.05
CA ASP A 90 13.71 -3.01 10.87
C ASP A 90 13.84 -1.62 10.21
N ARG A 91 12.90 -1.27 9.33
CA ARG A 91 12.86 0.02 8.62
C ARG A 91 11.69 0.87 9.07
N TRP A 92 11.70 2.12 8.63
CA TRP A 92 10.70 3.11 9.03
C TRP A 92 9.73 3.43 7.89
N SER A 93 8.47 3.62 8.28
CA SER A 93 7.37 3.94 7.37
C SER A 93 6.44 4.96 8.00
N LEU A 94 5.65 5.61 7.14
CA LEU A 94 4.46 6.31 7.61
C LEU A 94 3.51 5.28 8.22
N PRO A 95 2.88 5.60 9.36
CA PRO A 95 1.84 4.73 9.91
C PRO A 95 0.72 4.53 8.88
N GLY A 96 0.18 3.32 8.81
CA GLY A 96 -0.83 2.95 7.84
C GLY A 96 -0.65 1.56 7.22
N GLY A 97 -1.66 1.13 6.49
CA GLY A 97 -1.73 -0.21 5.92
C GLY A 97 -2.88 -0.37 4.95
N PHE A 98 -3.37 -1.61 4.83
CA PHE A 98 -4.52 -1.91 4.00
C PHE A 98 -5.80 -1.29 4.57
N CYS A 99 -6.74 -0.98 3.69
CA CYS A 99 -8.09 -0.65 4.14
C CYS A 99 -8.87 -1.91 4.51
N ASP A 100 -9.33 -1.99 5.75
CA ASP A 100 -10.28 -3.00 6.20
C ASP A 100 -11.67 -2.74 5.59
N ILE A 101 -12.34 -3.83 5.25
CA ILE A 101 -13.71 -3.81 4.72
C ILE A 101 -14.65 -3.28 5.80
N GLY A 102 -15.53 -2.34 5.43
CA GLY A 102 -16.51 -1.73 6.33
C GLY A 102 -16.03 -0.45 6.99
N LEU A 103 -14.78 -0.05 6.79
CA LEU A 103 -14.25 1.24 7.21
C LEU A 103 -13.97 2.13 5.98
N SER A 104 -14.31 3.40 6.07
CA SER A 104 -13.86 4.41 5.10
C SER A 104 -12.33 4.54 5.12
N PRO A 105 -11.69 5.07 4.06
CA PRO A 105 -10.25 5.33 4.08
C PRO A 105 -9.80 6.24 5.22
N SER A 106 -10.62 7.23 5.59
CA SER A 106 -10.37 8.12 6.74
C SER A 106 -10.46 7.39 8.08
N GLU A 107 -11.40 6.46 8.26
CA GLU A 107 -11.50 5.66 9.49
C GLU A 107 -10.33 4.67 9.60
N ASN A 108 -9.95 4.05 8.48
CA ASN A 108 -8.79 3.17 8.43
C ASN A 108 -7.53 3.88 8.89
N ILE A 109 -7.24 5.09 8.39
CA ILE A 109 -6.00 5.75 8.80
C ILE A 109 -5.98 6.17 10.27
N VAL A 110 -7.14 6.49 10.85
CA VAL A 110 -7.26 6.75 12.30
C VAL A 110 -6.95 5.48 13.10
N LYS A 111 -7.54 4.34 12.70
CA LYS A 111 -7.27 3.03 13.31
C LYS A 111 -5.78 2.70 13.25
N GLU A 112 -5.17 2.77 12.08
CA GLU A 112 -3.77 2.40 11.87
C GLU A 112 -2.82 3.27 12.72
N ILE A 113 -3.00 4.60 12.72
CA ILE A 113 -2.16 5.49 13.54
C ILE A 113 -2.32 5.18 15.03
N LYS A 114 -3.53 4.85 15.48
CA LYS A 114 -3.78 4.47 16.87
C LYS A 114 -3.07 3.17 17.24
N GLU A 115 -3.18 2.15 16.40
CA GLU A 115 -2.60 0.82 16.62
C GLU A 115 -1.07 0.82 16.55
N GLU A 116 -0.50 1.55 15.60
CA GLU A 116 0.93 1.53 15.30
C GLU A 116 1.75 2.56 16.08
N ALA A 117 1.14 3.70 16.44
CA ALA A 117 1.82 4.82 17.07
C ALA A 117 1.20 5.30 18.40
N GLY A 118 -0.02 4.85 18.75
CA GLY A 118 -0.69 5.17 20.02
C GLY A 118 -1.41 6.52 20.08
N TYR A 119 -1.33 7.32 19.02
CA TYR A 119 -1.97 8.64 18.94
C TYR A 119 -3.43 8.55 18.51
N ASP A 120 -4.25 9.40 19.10
CA ASP A 120 -5.61 9.68 18.61
C ASP A 120 -5.54 10.86 17.65
N VAL A 121 -6.04 10.69 16.43
CA VAL A 121 -5.91 11.68 15.37
C VAL A 121 -7.23 11.95 14.64
N VAL A 122 -7.30 13.09 13.96
CA VAL A 122 -8.35 13.39 12.98
C VAL A 122 -7.70 13.60 11.60
N PRO A 123 -8.18 12.95 10.53
CA PRO A 123 -7.75 13.26 9.18
C PRO A 123 -8.31 14.62 8.75
N THR A 124 -7.46 15.53 8.28
CA THR A 124 -7.86 16.90 7.91
C THR A 124 -7.81 17.17 6.41
N LYS A 125 -6.99 16.42 5.65
CA LYS A 125 -6.84 16.60 4.20
C LYS A 125 -6.35 15.33 3.52
N LEU A 126 -6.88 15.03 2.33
CA LEU A 126 -6.28 14.07 1.41
C LEU A 126 -5.16 14.79 0.64
N LEU A 127 -3.91 14.38 0.88
CA LEU A 127 -2.73 14.99 0.27
C LEU A 127 -2.44 14.41 -1.10
N ALA A 128 -2.53 13.09 -1.24
CA ALA A 128 -2.29 12.44 -2.52
C ALA A 128 -3.04 11.10 -2.69
N LEU A 129 -3.35 10.76 -3.94
CA LEU A 129 -3.79 9.43 -4.37
C LEU A 129 -2.87 8.99 -5.51
N LEU A 130 -1.98 8.05 -5.25
CA LEU A 130 -0.90 7.69 -6.17
C LEU A 130 -0.96 6.22 -6.56
N ASP A 131 -0.75 5.92 -7.83
CA ASP A 131 -0.47 4.56 -8.31
C ASP A 131 0.95 4.15 -7.93
N MET A 132 1.07 3.14 -7.07
CA MET A 132 2.37 2.65 -6.60
C MET A 132 3.36 2.34 -7.75
N ASN A 133 2.88 1.87 -8.91
CA ASN A 133 3.75 1.50 -10.03
C ASN A 133 4.38 2.70 -10.76
N LYS A 134 3.88 3.92 -10.53
CA LYS A 134 4.44 5.17 -11.10
C LYS A 134 5.52 5.81 -10.21
N HIS A 135 5.76 5.24 -9.04
CA HIS A 135 6.74 5.70 -8.06
C HIS A 135 7.83 4.64 -7.85
N PRO A 136 9.04 5.01 -7.35
CA PRO A 136 10.19 4.09 -7.29
C PRO A 136 10.10 3.07 -6.13
N HIS A 137 8.96 2.39 -6.00
CA HIS A 137 8.77 1.29 -5.09
C HIS A 137 9.44 0.00 -5.61
N PRO A 138 9.91 -0.89 -4.72
CA PRO A 138 10.35 -2.22 -5.11
C PRO A 138 9.17 -3.03 -5.68
N PRO A 139 9.42 -4.06 -6.51
CA PRO A 139 8.37 -4.93 -7.04
C PRO A 139 7.54 -5.58 -5.94
N GLN A 140 6.21 -5.58 -6.09
CA GLN A 140 5.28 -6.24 -5.17
C GLN A 140 4.33 -7.16 -5.92
N ALA A 141 3.76 -8.15 -5.23
CA ALA A 141 2.82 -9.11 -5.81
C ALA A 141 1.47 -8.48 -6.19
N TYR A 142 1.04 -7.43 -5.49
CA TYR A 142 -0.23 -6.74 -5.75
C TYR A 142 -0.01 -5.36 -6.37
N HIS A 143 -1.06 -4.79 -6.93
CA HIS A 143 -1.12 -3.39 -7.38
C HIS A 143 -1.86 -2.59 -6.32
N TYR A 144 -1.32 -1.44 -5.93
CA TYR A 144 -1.90 -0.56 -4.92
C TYR A 144 -2.13 0.85 -5.43
N TYR A 145 -3.28 1.42 -5.05
CA TYR A 145 -3.43 2.86 -4.93
C TYR A 145 -3.12 3.27 -3.50
N LYS A 146 -2.25 4.26 -3.35
CA LYS A 146 -1.77 4.77 -2.06
C LYS A 146 -2.40 6.13 -1.78
N LEU A 147 -3.20 6.20 -0.72
CA LEU A 147 -3.82 7.43 -0.26
C LEU A 147 -3.03 7.99 0.92
N PHE A 148 -2.62 9.24 0.83
CA PHE A 148 -1.88 9.93 1.87
C PHE A 148 -2.78 10.96 2.55
N PHE A 149 -3.02 10.81 3.84
CA PHE A 149 -3.87 11.69 4.64
C PHE A 149 -3.04 12.55 5.59
N GLN A 150 -3.24 13.86 5.57
CA GLN A 150 -2.80 14.71 6.67
C GLN A 150 -3.68 14.44 7.89
N CYS A 151 -3.05 14.23 9.04
CA CYS A 151 -3.73 13.93 10.28
C CYS A 151 -3.20 14.83 11.41
N GLU A 152 -4.10 15.31 12.26
CA GLU A 152 -3.76 16.12 13.44
C GLU A 152 -3.97 15.31 14.72
N ILE A 153 -3.03 15.42 15.65
CA ILE A 153 -3.11 14.75 16.96
C ILE A 153 -4.11 15.49 17.84
N ILE A 154 -5.11 14.78 18.33
CA ILE A 154 -6.10 15.27 19.29
C ILE A 154 -5.99 14.61 20.67
N GLY A 155 -5.13 13.59 20.80
CA GLY A 155 -4.91 12.89 22.05
C GLY A 155 -3.98 11.69 21.91
N GLY A 156 -3.95 10.88 22.96
CA GLY A 156 -3.07 9.71 23.03
C GLY A 156 -1.61 10.07 23.29
N GLN A 157 -0.75 9.05 23.22
CA GLN A 157 0.68 9.19 23.46
C GLN A 157 1.43 8.11 22.68
N ALA A 158 2.70 8.40 22.34
CA ALA A 158 3.55 7.46 21.64
C ALA A 158 3.56 6.09 22.31
N ARG A 159 3.15 5.07 21.56
CA ARG A 159 3.16 3.67 22.01
C ARG A 159 3.42 2.75 20.83
N ASN A 160 4.28 1.76 21.04
CA ASN A 160 4.52 0.71 20.06
C ASN A 160 3.29 -0.19 19.90
N GLY A 161 3.00 -0.57 18.66
CA GLY A 161 1.96 -1.53 18.31
C GLY A 161 2.42 -2.99 18.38
N LEU A 162 1.54 -3.89 17.95
CA LEU A 162 1.87 -5.31 17.78
C LEU A 162 2.88 -5.53 16.65
N GLU A 163 2.81 -4.72 15.60
CA GLU A 163 3.65 -4.86 14.40
C GLU A 163 4.82 -3.86 14.36
N THR A 164 4.78 -2.83 15.20
CA THR A 164 5.78 -1.77 15.27
C THR A 164 6.59 -1.85 16.57
N LYS A 165 7.84 -1.38 16.53
CA LYS A 165 8.78 -1.40 17.67
C LYS A 165 9.47 -0.05 17.93
N GLY A 166 9.04 1.00 17.22
CA GLY A 166 9.52 2.35 17.44
C GLY A 166 8.52 3.35 16.87
N VAL A 167 8.40 4.49 17.54
CA VAL A 167 7.53 5.60 17.16
C VAL A 167 8.35 6.87 17.32
N HIS A 168 8.59 7.61 16.24
CA HIS A 168 9.43 8.80 16.32
C HIS A 168 9.09 9.82 15.23
N PHE A 169 9.41 11.08 15.52
CA PHE A 169 9.26 12.19 14.60
C PHE A 169 10.60 12.52 13.95
N TYR A 170 10.66 12.51 12.62
CA TYR A 170 11.88 12.77 11.86
C TYR A 170 11.79 14.05 11.03
N HIS A 171 12.90 14.77 10.98
CA HIS A 171 13.04 15.96 10.14
C HIS A 171 13.29 15.53 8.68
N GLU A 172 12.81 16.31 7.70
CA GLU A 172 12.97 16.05 6.26
C GLU A 172 14.43 15.78 5.86
N ASN A 173 15.37 16.53 6.44
CA ASN A 173 16.81 16.41 6.18
C ASN A 173 17.53 15.33 7.00
N ASN A 174 16.81 14.60 7.86
CA ASN A 174 17.39 13.54 8.71
C ASN A 174 16.43 12.36 8.80
N LEU A 175 16.00 11.85 7.65
CA LEU A 175 15.14 10.68 7.56
C LEU A 175 15.93 9.39 7.88
N PRO A 176 15.30 8.42 8.56
CA PRO A 176 15.90 7.13 8.84
C PRO A 176 15.90 6.24 7.58
N LYS A 177 16.41 5.01 7.69
CA LYS A 177 16.28 4.01 6.63
C LYS A 177 14.80 3.65 6.41
N LEU A 178 14.27 4.01 5.25
CA LEU A 178 12.86 3.83 4.91
C LEU A 178 12.54 2.41 4.44
N SER A 179 11.31 1.97 4.69
CA SER A 179 10.70 0.79 4.08
C SER A 179 10.11 1.18 2.72
N LEU A 180 10.92 1.03 1.67
CA LEU A 180 10.59 1.54 0.33
C LEU A 180 9.36 0.87 -0.29
N GLY A 181 8.91 -0.28 0.20
CA GLY A 181 7.63 -0.88 -0.22
C GLY A 181 6.40 -0.11 0.28
N ARG A 182 6.53 0.62 1.38
CA ARG A 182 5.43 1.36 2.02
C ARG A 182 5.43 2.82 1.60
N ASN A 183 6.61 3.46 1.58
CA ASN A 183 6.80 4.85 1.20
C ASN A 183 8.21 5.10 0.64
N THR A 184 8.32 5.95 -0.37
CA THR A 184 9.62 6.36 -0.94
C THR A 184 10.11 7.67 -0.33
N ASP A 185 11.41 7.96 -0.46
CA ASP A 185 11.97 9.28 -0.12
C ASP A 185 11.27 10.43 -0.86
N THR A 186 10.94 10.22 -2.14
CA THR A 186 10.24 11.24 -2.96
C THR A 186 8.84 11.53 -2.43
N GLN A 187 8.12 10.50 -1.98
CA GLN A 187 6.80 10.67 -1.36
C GLN A 187 6.90 11.39 -0.02
N ILE A 188 7.85 11.04 0.85
CA ILE A 188 7.99 11.76 2.13
C ILE A 188 8.31 13.24 1.89
N LYS A 189 9.23 13.56 0.97
CA LYS A 189 9.54 14.96 0.62
C LYS A 189 8.34 15.70 0.06
N MET A 190 7.55 15.05 -0.79
CA MET A 190 6.27 15.58 -1.29
C MET A 190 5.32 15.93 -0.12
N LEU A 191 5.23 15.11 0.92
CA LEU A 191 4.39 15.42 2.09
C LEU A 191 4.88 16.66 2.84
N PHE A 192 6.20 16.86 2.96
CA PHE A 192 6.75 18.08 3.54
C PHE A 192 6.45 19.34 2.71
N GLU A 193 6.20 19.21 1.40
CA GLU A 193 5.74 20.35 0.58
C GLU A 193 4.35 20.82 1.01
N PHE A 194 3.43 19.91 1.37
CA PHE A 194 2.12 20.27 1.92
C PHE A 194 2.21 20.92 3.30
N LEU A 195 3.23 20.57 4.10
CA LEU A 195 3.49 21.27 5.35
C LEU A 195 3.94 22.72 5.10
N ARG A 196 4.74 22.97 4.05
CA ARG A 196 5.21 24.31 3.67
C ARG A 196 4.11 25.15 3.00
N ASP A 197 3.26 24.51 2.20
CA ASP A 197 2.14 25.12 1.50
C ASP A 197 0.82 24.37 1.82
N PRO A 198 0.10 24.77 2.88
CA PRO A 198 -1.16 24.15 3.27
C PRO A 198 -2.26 24.24 2.22
N HIS A 199 -2.15 25.19 1.27
CA HIS A 199 -3.14 25.39 0.21
C HIS A 199 -2.83 24.61 -1.06
N LYS A 200 -1.68 23.94 -1.13
CA LYS A 200 -1.31 23.07 -2.25
C LYS A 200 -2.42 22.06 -2.56
N ASP A 201 -2.78 21.94 -3.83
CA ASP A 201 -3.82 21.01 -4.27
C ASP A 201 -3.40 19.54 -4.07
N THR A 202 -4.40 18.68 -3.86
CA THR A 202 -4.21 17.22 -3.78
C THR A 202 -3.55 16.70 -5.06
N ILE A 203 -2.52 15.87 -4.92
CA ILE A 203 -1.82 15.25 -6.06
C ILE A 203 -2.45 13.90 -6.40
N PHE A 204 -2.71 13.64 -7.68
CA PHE A 204 -3.20 12.34 -8.13
C PHE A 204 -2.69 11.97 -9.52
N ASP A 205 -2.65 10.66 -9.82
CA ASP A 205 -2.22 10.10 -11.10
C ASP A 205 -3.06 8.89 -11.55
#